data_AF-A0A4Q3UTT5-F1
#
_entry.id   AF-A0A4Q3UTT5-F1
#
_cell.length_a   1.000
_cell.length_b   1.000
_cell.length_c   1.000
_cell.angle_alpha   90.00
_cell.angle_beta   90.00
_cell.angle_gamma   90.00
#
_symmetry.space_group_name_H-M   'P 1'
#
loop_
_entity.id
_entity.type
_entity.pdbx_description
1 polymer ?
#
loop_
_entity_poly.entity_id
_entity_poly.type
_entity_poly.pdbx_seq_one_letter_code
_entity_poly.pdbx_strand_id
1 'polypeptide(L)'
;MKNLFRNIPLHIKLLLTGIIPLAFAFILALQNNQQKEQRLQLLENFRDNVVLNSYIGELCQILLTERRVSFAHQMNQRYSEAELLNQQAKTDAVITKIDEFHNGKLGDYKRYTLLNRLPAFRRSIIKDSLTVPEILDFYTPILQRLITLMIGTSEKPSFIPMLNEKISADVLLLQMSNSIAMLRSDIYYVLVNKTVTESFFEKIKTGWMGYRAMELEFLEKADSTSVSAYREILKRENTVAVIT
;
A
#
# COMPACT_ATOMS: atom_id res chain seq x y z
N MET A 1 -57.07 -24.93 8.01
CA MET A 1 -55.85 -25.54 8.62
C MET A 1 -56.13 -26.44 9.83
N LYS A 2 -57.07 -26.10 10.74
CA LYS A 2 -57.37 -26.94 11.92
C LYS A 2 -57.92 -28.35 11.60
N ASN A 3 -58.63 -28.54 10.49
CA ASN A 3 -59.22 -29.84 10.13
C ASN A 3 -58.21 -30.84 9.54
N LEU A 4 -57.17 -30.36 8.84
CA LEU A 4 -56.09 -31.21 8.30
C LEU A 4 -55.24 -31.82 9.42
N PHE A 5 -54.85 -31.03 10.41
CA PHE A 5 -54.12 -31.55 11.57
C PHE A 5 -54.99 -32.46 12.46
N ARG A 6 -56.31 -32.31 12.45
CA ARG A 6 -57.19 -33.12 13.32
C ARG A 6 -57.36 -34.56 12.82
N ASN A 7 -57.30 -34.78 11.49
CA ASN A 7 -57.48 -36.10 10.87
C ASN A 7 -56.20 -36.94 10.75
N ILE A 8 -55.05 -36.41 11.18
CA ILE A 8 -53.78 -37.14 11.14
C ILE A 8 -53.69 -38.07 12.36
N PRO A 9 -53.38 -39.37 12.18
CA PRO A 9 -53.14 -40.32 13.25
C PRO A 9 -52.10 -39.83 14.27
N LEU A 10 -52.29 -40.16 15.54
CA LEU A 10 -51.45 -39.70 16.65
C LEU A 10 -49.96 -40.01 16.45
N HIS A 11 -49.64 -41.18 15.90
CA HIS A 11 -48.26 -41.60 15.63
C HIS A 11 -47.56 -40.69 14.61
N ILE A 12 -48.27 -40.25 13.56
CA ILE A 12 -47.73 -39.34 12.54
C ILE A 12 -47.49 -37.94 13.13
N LYS A 13 -48.37 -37.47 14.03
CA LYS A 13 -48.16 -36.20 14.74
C LYS A 13 -46.90 -36.22 15.59
N LEU A 14 -46.72 -37.30 16.37
CA LEU A 14 -45.54 -37.48 17.22
C LEU A 14 -44.25 -37.49 16.38
N LEU A 15 -44.29 -38.18 15.24
CA LEU A 15 -43.18 -38.29 14.31
C LEU A 15 -42.87 -36.93 13.64
N LEU A 16 -43.87 -36.16 13.23
CA LEU A 16 -43.70 -34.78 12.71
C LEU A 16 -43.09 -33.84 13.75
N THR A 17 -43.51 -33.93 15.03
CA THR A 17 -42.92 -33.13 16.11
C THR A 17 -41.47 -33.48 16.41
N GLY A 18 -41.00 -34.70 16.09
CA GLY A 18 -39.59 -35.08 16.20
C GLY A 18 -38.77 -34.73 14.95
N ILE A 19 -39.29 -35.05 13.76
CA ILE A 19 -38.53 -34.93 12.51
C ILE A 19 -38.42 -33.49 12.04
N ILE A 20 -39.46 -32.66 12.15
CA ILE A 20 -39.39 -31.27 11.67
C ILE A 20 -38.28 -30.47 12.39
N PRO A 21 -38.20 -30.46 13.74
CA PRO A 21 -37.11 -29.79 14.43
C PRO A 21 -35.74 -30.35 14.08
N LEU A 22 -35.63 -31.68 13.89
CA LEU A 22 -34.38 -32.33 13.51
C LEU A 22 -33.91 -31.91 12.11
N ALA A 23 -34.82 -31.92 11.13
CA ALA A 23 -34.54 -31.48 9.76
C ALA A 23 -34.17 -29.99 9.72
N PHE A 24 -34.86 -29.16 10.50
CA PHE A 24 -34.53 -27.74 10.63
C PHE A 24 -33.13 -27.53 11.25
N ALA A 25 -32.81 -28.24 12.34
CA ALA A 25 -31.49 -28.20 12.95
C ALA A 25 -30.39 -28.67 11.98
N PHE A 26 -30.67 -29.69 11.16
CA PHE A 26 -29.75 -30.19 10.14
C PHE A 26 -29.49 -29.14 9.04
N ILE A 27 -30.54 -28.47 8.54
CA ILE A 27 -30.39 -27.38 7.56
C ILE A 27 -29.57 -26.22 8.15
N LEU A 28 -29.86 -25.82 9.40
CA LEU A 28 -29.08 -24.78 10.09
C LEU A 28 -27.62 -25.19 10.27
N ALA A 29 -27.34 -26.45 10.58
CA ALA A 29 -25.97 -26.95 10.71
C ALA A 29 -25.22 -26.89 9.37
N LEU A 30 -25.86 -27.28 8.26
CA LEU A 30 -25.29 -27.14 6.92
C LEU A 30 -25.01 -25.68 6.56
N GLN A 31 -25.98 -24.78 6.79
CA GLN A 31 -25.83 -23.35 6.52
C GLN A 31 -24.71 -22.73 7.38
N ASN A 32 -24.60 -23.11 8.65
CA ASN A 32 -23.53 -22.64 9.53
C ASN A 32 -22.15 -23.11 9.05
N ASN A 33 -22.03 -24.36 8.58
CA ASN A 33 -20.78 -24.86 8.03
C ASN A 33 -20.38 -24.12 6.74
N GLN A 34 -21.33 -23.85 5.84
CA GLN A 34 -21.06 -23.05 4.64
C GLN A 34 -20.62 -21.61 5.00
N GLN A 35 -21.25 -20.98 5.98
CA GLN A 35 -20.84 -19.65 6.44
C GLN A 35 -19.46 -19.63 7.07
N LYS A 36 -19.09 -20.69 7.81
CA LYS A 36 -17.73 -20.83 8.37
C LYS A 36 -16.69 -20.94 7.27
N GLU A 37 -16.95 -21.75 6.25
CA GLU A 37 -16.07 -21.92 5.11
C GLU A 37 -15.86 -20.59 4.36
N GLN A 38 -16.95 -19.86 4.09
CA GLN A 38 -16.87 -18.53 3.47
C GLN A 38 -16.06 -17.54 4.31
N ARG A 39 -16.25 -17.54 5.64
CA ARG A 39 -15.48 -16.67 6.55
C ARG A 39 -14.00 -17.05 6.57
N LEU A 40 -13.68 -18.34 6.51
CA LEU A 40 -12.31 -18.83 6.45
C LEU A 40 -11.62 -18.34 5.16
N GLN A 41 -12.29 -18.50 4.02
CA GLN A 41 -11.78 -18.03 2.72
C GLN A 41 -11.59 -16.50 2.68
N LEU A 42 -12.52 -15.74 3.27
CA LEU A 42 -12.37 -14.28 3.41
C LEU A 42 -11.17 -13.91 4.28
N LEU A 43 -10.93 -14.63 5.38
CA LEU A 43 -9.77 -14.42 6.24
C LEU A 43 -8.45 -14.76 5.54
N GLU A 44 -8.41 -15.82 4.75
CA GLU A 44 -7.23 -16.21 3.97
C GLU A 44 -6.93 -15.18 2.88
N ASN A 45 -7.94 -14.77 2.10
CA ASN A 45 -7.78 -13.71 1.09
C ASN A 45 -7.32 -12.40 1.72
N PHE A 46 -7.90 -12.03 2.86
CA PHE A 46 -7.52 -10.84 3.58
C PHE A 46 -6.08 -10.92 4.09
N ARG A 47 -5.67 -12.05 4.67
CA ARG A 47 -4.28 -12.29 5.08
C ARG A 47 -3.33 -12.14 3.89
N ASP A 48 -3.66 -12.74 2.75
CA ASP A 48 -2.84 -12.65 1.54
C ASP A 48 -2.71 -11.21 1.06
N ASN A 49 -3.82 -10.46 1.08
CA ASN A 49 -3.83 -9.04 0.72
C ASN A 49 -2.97 -8.19 1.66
N VAL A 50 -2.97 -8.48 2.97
CA VAL A 50 -2.09 -7.80 3.94
C VAL A 50 -0.62 -8.07 3.65
N VAL A 51 -0.25 -9.32 3.37
CA VAL A 51 1.13 -9.69 3.02
C VAL A 51 1.55 -9.04 1.70
N LEU A 52 0.68 -9.08 0.69
CA LEU A 52 0.92 -8.42 -0.59
C LEU A 52 1.12 -6.91 -0.43
N ASN A 53 0.27 -6.26 0.35
CA ASN A 53 0.38 -4.84 0.64
C ASN A 53 1.69 -4.50 1.36
N SER A 54 2.16 -5.39 2.25
CA SER A 54 3.46 -5.25 2.89
C SER A 54 4.60 -5.28 1.85
N TYR A 55 4.58 -6.20 0.89
CA TYR A 55 5.58 -6.25 -0.18
C TYR A 55 5.51 -5.05 -1.13
N ILE A 56 4.30 -4.58 -1.47
CA ILE A 56 4.14 -3.37 -2.29
C ILE A 56 4.65 -2.14 -1.52
N GLY A 57 4.39 -2.06 -0.21
CA GLY A 57 4.92 -1.02 0.65
C GLY A 57 6.45 -1.04 0.72
N GLU A 58 7.05 -2.22 0.87
CA GLU A 58 8.51 -2.43 0.80
C GLU A 58 9.06 -1.95 -0.55
N LEU A 59 8.40 -2.32 -1.67
CA LEU A 59 8.79 -1.90 -3.00
C LEU A 59 8.75 -0.38 -3.16
N CYS A 60 7.69 0.28 -2.66
CA CYS A 60 7.60 1.74 -2.67
C CYS A 60 8.78 2.40 -1.94
N GLN A 61 9.15 1.89 -0.76
CA GLN A 61 10.27 2.45 0.02
C GLN A 61 11.61 2.27 -0.69
N ILE A 62 11.83 1.09 -1.28
CA ILE A 62 13.06 0.80 -2.02
C ILE A 62 13.12 1.62 -3.31
N LEU A 63 12.01 1.82 -4.02
CA LEU A 63 11.94 2.68 -5.20
C LEU A 63 12.13 4.16 -4.86
N LEU A 64 11.60 4.64 -3.73
CA LEU A 64 11.89 5.99 -3.24
C LEU A 64 13.40 6.18 -3.01
N THR A 65 14.05 5.16 -2.46
CA THR A 65 15.49 5.15 -2.25
C THR A 65 16.24 5.08 -3.58
N GLU A 66 15.83 4.22 -4.52
CA GLU A 66 16.42 4.10 -5.85
C GLU A 66 16.31 5.41 -6.63
N ARG A 67 15.16 6.08 -6.57
CA ARG A 67 14.95 7.43 -7.14
C ARG A 67 15.97 8.42 -6.57
N ARG A 68 16.16 8.43 -5.24
CA ARG A 68 17.12 9.33 -4.57
C ARG A 68 18.56 9.05 -5.00
N VAL A 69 18.95 7.77 -5.05
CA VAL A 69 20.30 7.36 -5.46
C VAL A 69 20.53 7.69 -6.94
N SER A 70 19.54 7.44 -7.80
CA SER A 70 19.57 7.78 -9.23
C SER A 70 19.72 9.30 -9.45
N PHE A 71 18.94 10.10 -8.71
CA PHE A 71 19.04 11.55 -8.72
C PHE A 71 20.45 12.02 -8.32
N ALA A 72 20.99 11.48 -7.23
CA ALA A 72 22.27 11.91 -6.71
C ALA A 72 23.43 11.49 -7.62
N HIS A 73 23.35 10.30 -8.21
CA HIS A 73 24.28 9.83 -9.23
C HIS A 73 24.33 10.78 -10.43
N GLN A 74 23.18 11.15 -10.99
CA GLN A 74 23.09 12.07 -12.14
C GLN A 74 23.63 13.48 -11.82
N MET A 75 23.53 13.91 -10.56
CA MET A 75 24.08 15.19 -10.10
C MET A 75 25.60 15.14 -9.84
N ASN A 76 26.28 14.03 -10.14
CA ASN A 76 27.68 13.78 -9.76
C ASN A 76 27.93 13.92 -8.24
N GLN A 77 26.90 13.68 -7.42
CA GLN A 77 26.98 13.84 -5.98
C GLN A 77 27.06 12.49 -5.27
N ARG A 78 28.19 12.24 -4.60
CA ARG A 78 28.39 11.29 -3.49
C ARG A 78 28.12 9.79 -3.75
N TYR A 79 27.34 9.40 -4.74
CA TYR A 79 26.96 8.01 -4.97
C TYR A 79 27.72 7.41 -6.15
N SER A 80 28.39 6.30 -5.86
CA SER A 80 29.07 5.48 -6.86
C SER A 80 28.06 4.70 -7.72
N GLU A 81 28.45 4.36 -8.94
CA GLU A 81 27.70 3.42 -9.78
C GLU A 81 27.41 2.09 -9.04
N ALA A 82 28.36 1.63 -8.22
CA ALA A 82 28.19 0.43 -7.41
C ALA A 82 27.03 0.54 -6.40
N GLU A 83 26.82 1.69 -5.78
CA GLU A 83 25.69 1.92 -4.87
C GLU A 83 24.37 1.97 -5.62
N LEU A 84 24.35 2.56 -6.81
CA LEU A 84 23.17 2.54 -7.69
C LEU A 84 22.81 1.11 -8.07
N LEU A 85 23.77 0.31 -8.55
CA LEU A 85 23.56 -1.09 -8.93
C LEU A 85 23.09 -1.94 -7.73
N ASN A 86 23.68 -1.75 -6.55
CA ASN A 86 23.24 -2.43 -5.33
C ASN A 86 21.79 -2.06 -4.97
N GLN A 87 21.41 -0.79 -5.10
CA GLN A 87 20.04 -0.38 -4.85
C GLN A 87 19.06 -0.96 -5.87
N GLN A 88 19.43 -1.02 -7.15
CA GLN A 88 18.63 -1.66 -8.21
C GLN A 88 18.42 -3.15 -7.93
N ALA A 89 19.45 -3.86 -7.47
CA ALA A 89 19.34 -5.27 -7.10
C ALA A 89 18.38 -5.50 -5.93
N LYS A 90 18.34 -4.60 -4.94
CA LYS A 90 17.34 -4.66 -3.84
C LYS A 90 15.92 -4.49 -4.36
N THR A 91 15.71 -3.58 -5.31
CA THR A 91 14.40 -3.40 -5.96
C THR A 91 13.99 -4.66 -6.70
N ASP A 92 14.90 -5.26 -7.47
CA ASP A 92 14.61 -6.48 -8.23
C ASP A 92 14.29 -7.67 -7.33
N ALA A 93 14.96 -7.78 -6.18
CA ALA A 93 14.66 -8.79 -5.18
C ALA A 93 13.22 -8.65 -4.66
N VAL A 94 12.74 -7.43 -4.39
CA VAL A 94 11.35 -7.23 -3.92
C VAL A 94 10.33 -7.40 -5.02
N ILE A 95 10.63 -7.01 -6.27
CA ILE A 95 9.78 -7.32 -7.41
C ILE A 95 9.62 -8.84 -7.54
N THR A 96 10.71 -9.60 -7.38
CA THR A 96 10.70 -11.06 -7.43
C THR A 96 9.86 -11.65 -6.29
N LYS A 97 9.99 -11.15 -5.05
CA LYS A 97 9.12 -11.55 -3.93
C LYS A 97 7.64 -11.35 -4.25
N ILE A 98 7.30 -10.22 -4.87
CA ILE A 98 5.92 -9.94 -5.30
C ILE A 98 5.50 -10.96 -6.36
N ASP A 99 6.30 -11.21 -7.40
CA ASP A 99 5.96 -12.18 -8.44
C ASP A 99 5.70 -13.59 -7.88
N GLU A 100 6.57 -14.06 -6.98
CA GLU A 100 6.49 -15.38 -6.35
C GLU A 100 5.30 -15.53 -5.41
N PHE A 101 5.00 -14.52 -4.60
CA PHE A 101 3.89 -14.56 -3.65
C PHE A 101 2.53 -14.62 -4.36
N HIS A 102 2.48 -14.00 -5.52
CA HIS A 102 1.26 -13.45 -6.05
C HIS A 102 0.50 -14.40 -6.99
N ASN A 103 1.19 -15.36 -7.62
CA ASN A 103 0.61 -16.42 -8.44
C ASN A 103 -0.52 -15.97 -9.41
N GLY A 104 -0.51 -14.71 -9.87
CA GLY A 104 -1.46 -14.18 -10.87
C GLY A 104 -2.64 -13.32 -10.36
N LYS A 105 -2.89 -13.12 -9.06
CA LYS A 105 -4.06 -12.33 -8.52
C LYS A 105 -4.16 -10.81 -8.91
N LEU A 106 -3.19 -10.23 -9.63
CA LEU A 106 -2.88 -8.78 -9.83
C LEU A 106 -2.74 -8.53 -11.34
N GLY A 107 -2.99 -9.56 -12.15
CA GLY A 107 -2.78 -9.55 -13.60
C GLY A 107 -1.39 -9.06 -13.99
N ASP A 108 -1.35 -8.30 -15.08
CA ASP A 108 -0.12 -7.71 -15.63
C ASP A 108 0.27 -6.41 -14.89
N TYR A 109 0.51 -6.53 -13.58
CA TYR A 109 0.77 -5.38 -12.71
C TYR A 109 1.99 -4.58 -13.10
N LYS A 110 3.03 -5.24 -13.58
CA LYS A 110 4.24 -4.59 -14.07
C LYS A 110 3.95 -3.65 -15.24
N ARG A 111 2.95 -3.95 -16.08
CA ARG A 111 2.58 -3.09 -17.21
C ARG A 111 1.85 -1.82 -16.77
N TYR A 112 0.82 -1.94 -15.93
CA TYR A 112 0.04 -0.76 -15.51
C TYR A 112 0.72 0.08 -14.43
N THR A 113 1.71 -0.49 -13.72
CA THR A 113 2.61 0.26 -12.81
C THR A 113 3.87 0.76 -13.50
N LEU A 114 4.10 0.40 -14.77
CA LEU A 114 5.30 0.72 -15.56
C LEU A 114 6.62 0.10 -15.05
N LEU A 115 6.58 -0.82 -14.08
CA LEU A 115 7.77 -1.55 -13.61
C LEU A 115 8.47 -2.33 -14.73
N ASN A 116 7.74 -2.76 -15.77
CA ASN A 116 8.33 -3.42 -16.93
C ASN A 116 9.30 -2.51 -17.72
N ARG A 117 9.20 -1.18 -17.58
CA ARG A 117 10.10 -0.21 -18.23
C ARG A 117 11.36 0.08 -17.41
N LEU A 118 11.38 -0.33 -16.14
CA LEU A 118 12.46 -0.05 -15.20
C LEU A 118 13.84 -0.51 -15.71
N PRO A 119 14.03 -1.71 -16.30
CA PRO A 119 15.33 -2.13 -16.80
C PRO A 119 15.85 -1.25 -17.96
N ALA A 120 14.97 -0.82 -18.85
CA ALA A 120 15.34 0.06 -19.96
C ALA A 120 15.73 1.45 -19.44
N PHE A 121 14.96 1.97 -18.49
CA PHE A 121 15.23 3.26 -17.86
C PHE A 121 16.56 3.28 -17.11
N ARG A 122 16.84 2.24 -16.30
CA ARG A 122 18.11 2.09 -15.57
C ARG A 122 19.34 2.08 -16.48
N ARG A 123 19.25 1.44 -17.65
CA ARG A 123 20.33 1.48 -18.65
C ARG A 123 20.59 2.89 -19.18
N SER A 124 19.57 3.73 -19.28
CA SER A 124 19.73 5.14 -19.67
C SER A 124 20.35 5.98 -18.55
N ILE A 125 20.05 5.67 -17.28
CA ILE A 125 20.72 6.29 -16.13
C ILE A 125 22.23 5.99 -16.16
N ILE A 126 22.61 4.71 -16.29
CA ILE A 126 24.04 4.29 -16.30
C ILE A 126 24.83 4.91 -17.47
N LYS A 127 24.14 5.26 -18.56
CA LYS A 127 24.74 5.92 -19.73
C LYS A 127 24.81 7.44 -19.61
N ASP A 128 24.43 8.01 -18.46
CA ASP A 128 24.30 9.45 -18.22
C ASP A 128 23.46 10.17 -19.29
N SER A 129 22.49 9.45 -19.90
CA SER A 129 21.72 9.96 -21.03
C SER A 129 20.40 10.60 -20.62
N LEU A 130 20.20 10.83 -19.32
CA LEU A 130 18.95 11.36 -18.76
C LEU A 130 19.23 12.63 -17.96
N THR A 131 18.29 13.54 -18.00
CA THR A 131 18.25 14.70 -17.12
C THR A 131 17.62 14.33 -15.78
N VAL A 132 17.94 15.11 -14.75
CA VAL A 132 17.37 14.91 -13.42
C VAL A 132 15.84 14.98 -13.39
N PRO A 133 15.17 15.95 -14.06
CA PRO A 133 13.72 15.95 -14.16
C PRO A 133 13.16 14.65 -14.73
N GLU A 134 13.77 14.08 -15.77
CA GLU A 134 13.33 12.80 -16.35
C GLU A 134 13.41 11.63 -15.36
N ILE A 135 14.43 11.61 -14.49
CA ILE A 135 14.53 10.64 -13.38
C ILE A 135 13.35 10.80 -12.42
N LEU A 136 13.08 12.02 -11.98
CA LEU A 136 12.00 12.29 -11.04
C LEU A 136 10.62 11.96 -11.64
N ASP A 137 10.41 12.32 -12.90
CA ASP A 137 9.16 12.12 -13.64
C ASP A 137 8.90 10.64 -13.96
N PHE A 138 9.95 9.83 -14.11
CA PHE A 138 9.80 8.40 -14.33
C PHE A 138 9.32 7.64 -13.08
N TYR A 139 9.94 7.88 -11.92
CA TYR A 139 9.60 7.14 -10.70
C TYR A 139 8.26 7.57 -10.08
N THR A 140 7.86 8.83 -10.25
CA THR A 140 6.64 9.39 -9.66
C THR A 140 5.36 8.61 -10.01
N PRO A 141 5.02 8.35 -11.30
CA PRO A 141 3.82 7.60 -11.65
C PRO A 141 3.89 6.13 -11.20
N ILE A 142 5.08 5.52 -11.15
CA ILE A 142 5.27 4.16 -10.62
C ILE A 142 4.84 4.11 -9.16
N LEU A 143 5.41 5.00 -8.34
CA LEU A 143 5.11 5.09 -6.91
C LEU A 143 3.62 5.38 -6.65
N GLN A 144 3.02 6.31 -7.40
CA GLN A 144 1.59 6.62 -7.29
C GLN A 144 0.71 5.43 -7.64
N ARG A 145 1.06 4.66 -8.69
CA ARG A 145 0.30 3.47 -9.08
C ARG A 145 0.44 2.33 -8.08
N LEU A 146 1.63 2.13 -7.51
CA LEU A 146 1.84 1.12 -6.45
C LEU A 146 1.06 1.48 -5.18
N ILE A 147 1.06 2.75 -4.77
CA ILE A 147 0.25 3.20 -3.63
C ILE A 147 -1.25 2.99 -3.91
N THR A 148 -1.71 3.29 -5.12
CA THR A 148 -3.11 3.07 -5.51
C THR A 148 -3.46 1.58 -5.53
N LEU A 149 -2.51 0.73 -5.95
CA LEU A 149 -2.67 -0.71 -5.93
C LEU A 149 -2.92 -1.23 -4.52
N MET A 150 -2.14 -0.77 -3.52
CA MET A 150 -2.36 -1.11 -2.11
C MET A 150 -3.75 -0.74 -1.61
N ILE A 151 -4.27 0.42 -2.03
CA ILE A 151 -5.63 0.84 -1.66
C ILE A 151 -6.67 -0.09 -2.29
N GLY A 152 -6.48 -0.46 -3.56
CA GLY A 152 -7.42 -1.29 -4.31
C GLY A 152 -7.44 -2.77 -3.91
N THR A 153 -6.31 -3.32 -3.45
CA THR A 153 -6.19 -4.71 -2.97
C THR A 153 -6.60 -4.89 -1.51
N SER A 154 -6.79 -3.78 -0.78
CA SER A 154 -7.25 -3.81 0.60
C SER A 154 -8.76 -4.03 0.67
N GLU A 155 -9.20 -5.28 0.48
CA GLU A 155 -10.53 -5.66 0.97
C GLU A 155 -10.60 -5.34 2.47
N LYS A 156 -11.58 -4.53 2.88
CA LYS A 156 -11.78 -4.11 4.26
C LYS A 156 -12.86 -4.96 4.89
N PRO A 157 -12.55 -6.16 5.42
CA PRO A 157 -13.54 -6.93 6.13
C PRO A 157 -14.09 -6.08 7.27
N SER A 158 -15.42 -5.92 7.30
CA SER A 158 -16.11 -5.15 8.34
C SER A 158 -15.90 -5.74 9.74
N PHE A 159 -15.46 -7.00 9.81
CA PHE A 159 -15.21 -7.73 11.06
C PHE A 159 -13.83 -7.50 11.69
N ILE A 160 -12.90 -6.77 11.04
CA ILE A 160 -11.59 -6.39 11.65
C ILE A 160 -11.29 -4.89 11.46
N PRO A 161 -12.07 -3.99 12.11
CA PRO A 161 -11.92 -2.54 11.95
C PRO A 161 -10.53 -2.02 12.35
N MET A 162 -9.94 -2.55 13.42
CA MET A 162 -8.61 -2.13 13.91
C MET A 162 -7.50 -2.28 12.86
N LEU A 163 -7.59 -3.31 12.00
CA LEU A 163 -6.56 -3.53 10.99
C LEU A 163 -6.76 -2.63 9.77
N ASN A 164 -8.00 -2.23 9.48
CA ASN A 164 -8.30 -1.26 8.42
C ASN A 164 -7.72 0.13 8.74
N GLU A 165 -7.73 0.53 10.02
CA GLU A 165 -7.09 1.76 10.49
C GLU A 165 -5.59 1.73 10.26
N LYS A 166 -4.92 0.64 10.65
CA LYS A 166 -3.47 0.47 10.44
C LYS A 166 -3.06 0.48 8.97
N ILE A 167 -3.77 -0.27 8.13
CA ILE A 167 -3.50 -0.28 6.67
C ILE A 167 -3.68 1.13 6.08
N SER A 168 -4.72 1.85 6.50
CA SER A 168 -4.95 3.22 6.03
C SER A 168 -3.85 4.18 6.50
N ALA A 169 -3.38 4.02 7.74
CA ALA A 169 -2.27 4.78 8.29
C ALA A 169 -0.96 4.53 7.51
N ASP A 170 -0.63 3.26 7.20
CA ASP A 170 0.55 2.90 6.42
C ASP A 170 0.52 3.50 5.01
N VAL A 171 -0.64 3.47 4.34
CA VAL A 171 -0.83 4.11 3.04
C VAL A 171 -0.61 5.63 3.12
N LEU A 172 -1.18 6.29 4.13
CA LEU A 172 -0.99 7.73 4.33
C LEU A 172 0.48 8.07 4.58
N LEU A 173 1.19 7.29 5.39
CA LEU A 173 2.63 7.48 5.63
C LEU A 173 3.46 7.32 4.35
N LEU A 174 3.12 6.37 3.47
CA LEU A 174 3.77 6.20 2.18
C LEU A 174 3.52 7.40 1.25
N GLN A 175 2.28 7.90 1.22
CA GLN A 175 1.93 9.08 0.44
C GLN A 175 2.66 10.34 0.96
N MET A 176 2.70 10.52 2.28
CA MET A 176 3.46 11.58 2.94
C MET A 176 4.95 11.50 2.61
N SER A 177 5.54 10.30 2.71
CA SER A 177 6.96 10.05 2.39
C SER A 177 7.28 10.37 0.93
N ASN A 178 6.42 9.96 -0.01
CA ASN A 178 6.59 10.30 -1.42
C ASN A 178 6.46 11.81 -1.67
N SER A 179 5.47 12.47 -1.06
CA SER A 179 5.25 13.91 -1.22
C SER A 179 6.44 14.74 -0.70
N ILE A 180 6.93 14.43 0.50
CA ILE A 180 8.10 15.14 1.04
C ILE A 180 9.38 14.85 0.25
N ALA A 181 9.54 13.63 -0.28
CA ALA A 181 10.66 13.29 -1.15
C ALA A 181 10.63 14.08 -2.47
N MET A 182 9.44 14.28 -3.05
CA MET A 182 9.24 15.12 -4.24
C MET A 182 9.62 16.58 -3.94
N LEU A 183 9.09 17.15 -2.86
CA LEU A 183 9.41 18.52 -2.44
C LEU A 183 10.91 18.72 -2.23
N ARG A 184 11.56 17.82 -1.49
CA ARG A 184 13.01 17.87 -1.26
C ARG A 184 13.78 17.78 -2.58
N SER A 185 13.41 16.89 -3.49
CA SER A 185 14.07 16.74 -4.79
C SER A 185 13.96 18.01 -5.64
N ASP A 186 12.78 18.63 -5.68
CA ASP A 186 12.54 19.89 -6.40
C ASP A 186 13.39 21.03 -5.81
N ILE A 187 13.43 21.16 -4.48
CA ILE A 187 14.25 22.17 -3.79
C ILE A 187 15.73 21.94 -4.06
N TYR A 188 16.23 20.71 -3.91
CA TYR A 188 17.63 20.38 -4.15
C TYR A 188 18.03 20.64 -5.61
N TYR A 189 17.18 20.29 -6.57
CA TYR A 189 17.43 20.55 -7.98
C TYR A 189 17.66 22.04 -8.26
N VAL A 190 16.80 22.90 -7.70
CA VAL A 190 16.94 24.36 -7.83
C VAL A 190 18.18 24.89 -7.11
N LEU A 191 18.48 24.40 -5.91
CA LEU A 191 19.67 24.82 -5.16
C LEU A 191 20.97 24.48 -5.90
N VAL A 192 21.03 23.32 -6.54
CA VAL A 192 22.21 22.89 -7.31
C VAL A 192 22.34 23.67 -8.61
N ASN A 193 21.26 23.79 -9.38
CA ASN A 193 21.29 24.46 -10.69
C ASN A 193 21.24 25.99 -10.61
N LYS A 194 20.88 26.55 -9.45
CA LYS A 194 20.71 28.00 -9.21
C LYS A 194 19.72 28.68 -10.16
N THR A 195 18.81 27.90 -10.75
CA THR A 195 17.77 28.37 -11.65
C THR A 195 16.40 28.13 -11.03
N VAL A 196 15.62 29.20 -10.89
CA VAL A 196 14.24 29.15 -10.38
C VAL A 196 13.29 29.50 -11.52
N THR A 197 12.28 28.67 -11.75
CA THR A 197 11.18 29.02 -12.67
C THR A 197 10.11 29.82 -11.91
N GLU A 198 9.36 30.66 -12.62
CA GLU A 198 8.28 31.46 -12.01
C GLU A 198 7.24 30.59 -11.27
N SER A 199 6.97 29.39 -11.79
CA SER A 199 6.06 28.40 -11.19
C SER A 199 6.62 27.61 -10.01
N PHE A 200 7.92 27.72 -9.70
CA PHE A 200 8.57 26.89 -8.68
C PHE A 200 7.96 27.07 -7.29
N PHE A 201 7.78 28.32 -6.85
CA PHE A 201 7.26 28.60 -5.51
C PHE A 201 5.82 28.11 -5.33
N GLU A 202 4.97 28.28 -6.36
CA GLU A 202 3.62 27.74 -6.34
C GLU A 202 3.62 26.20 -6.31
N LYS A 203 4.48 25.54 -7.09
CA LYS A 203 4.64 24.07 -7.03
C LYS A 203 5.02 23.60 -5.62
N ILE A 204 5.99 24.24 -4.98
CA ILE A 204 6.43 23.90 -3.62
C ILE A 204 5.30 24.14 -2.61
N LYS A 205 4.60 25.27 -2.71
CA LYS A 205 3.47 25.61 -1.84
C LYS A 205 2.34 24.58 -1.98
N THR A 206 1.92 24.24 -3.20
CA THR A 206 0.89 23.24 -3.44
C THR A 206 1.31 21.86 -2.94
N GLY A 207 2.55 21.45 -3.18
CA GLY A 207 3.08 20.18 -2.68
C GLY A 207 3.12 20.13 -1.14
N TRP A 208 3.55 21.20 -0.49
CA TRP A 208 3.51 21.33 0.98
C TRP A 208 2.07 21.20 1.50
N MET A 209 1.12 21.87 0.86
CA MET A 209 -0.29 21.82 1.27
C MET A 209 -0.85 20.42 1.15
N GLY A 210 -0.49 19.70 0.07
CA GLY A 210 -0.84 18.29 -0.09
C GLY A 210 -0.24 17.41 1.01
N TYR A 211 1.05 17.56 1.30
CA TYR A 211 1.71 16.85 2.41
C TYR A 211 0.97 17.06 3.74
N ARG A 212 0.55 18.29 4.02
CA ARG A 212 -0.04 18.68 5.30
C ARG A 212 -1.48 18.28 5.45
N ALA A 213 -2.24 18.27 4.36
CA ALA A 213 -3.56 17.66 4.35
C ALA A 213 -3.47 16.17 4.71
N MET A 214 -2.52 15.43 4.13
CA MET A 214 -2.30 14.01 4.45
C MET A 214 -1.83 13.79 5.89
N GLU A 215 -0.96 14.66 6.40
CA GLU A 215 -0.52 14.59 7.80
C GLU A 215 -1.69 14.82 8.77
N LEU A 216 -2.54 15.81 8.51
CA LEU A 216 -3.75 16.03 9.31
C LEU A 216 -4.68 14.82 9.25
N GLU A 217 -4.91 14.26 8.06
CA GLU A 217 -5.70 13.04 7.90
C GLU A 217 -5.11 11.86 8.69
N PHE A 218 -3.79 11.68 8.66
CA PHE A 218 -3.10 10.65 9.44
C PHE A 218 -3.31 10.85 10.95
N LEU A 219 -3.15 12.08 11.44
CA LEU A 219 -3.31 12.40 12.86
C LEU A 219 -4.75 12.17 13.38
N GLU A 220 -5.74 12.30 12.51
CA GLU A 220 -7.16 12.09 12.83
C GLU A 220 -7.60 10.61 12.70
N LYS A 221 -7.06 9.88 11.71
CA LYS A 221 -7.55 8.53 11.36
C LYS A 221 -6.68 7.38 11.86
N ALA A 222 -5.40 7.62 12.15
CA ALA A 222 -4.50 6.56 12.61
C ALA A 222 -4.71 6.22 14.09
N ASP A 223 -4.32 5.01 14.48
CA ASP A 223 -4.38 4.61 15.88
C ASP A 223 -3.40 5.43 16.75
N SER A 224 -3.70 5.53 18.05
CA SER A 224 -2.92 6.35 18.99
C SER A 224 -1.45 5.93 19.11
N THR A 225 -1.13 4.65 18.87
CA THR A 225 0.25 4.16 18.91
C THR A 225 1.03 4.69 17.71
N SER A 226 0.44 4.59 16.51
CA SER A 226 1.01 5.12 15.26
C SER A 226 1.21 6.64 15.32
N VAL A 227 0.22 7.38 15.83
CA VAL A 227 0.32 8.84 16.02
C VAL A 227 1.43 9.20 17.01
N SER A 228 1.55 8.45 18.11
CA SER A 228 2.59 8.68 19.12
C SER A 228 3.98 8.42 18.55
N ALA A 229 4.17 7.32 17.83
CA ALA A 229 5.43 7.00 17.16
C ALA A 229 5.83 8.08 16.15
N TYR A 230 4.89 8.56 15.35
CA TYR A 230 5.13 9.65 14.40
C TYR A 230 5.56 10.95 15.10
N ARG A 231 4.87 11.34 16.18
CA ARG A 231 5.24 12.54 16.97
C ARG A 231 6.61 12.42 17.61
N GLU A 232 7.01 11.23 18.06
CA GLU A 232 8.36 11.01 18.60
C GLU A 232 9.44 11.16 17.54
N ILE A 233 9.19 10.72 16.30
CA ILE A 233 10.11 10.95 15.17
C ILE A 233 10.28 12.46 14.92
N LEU A 234 9.17 13.21 14.87
CA LEU A 234 9.20 14.66 14.68
C LEU A 234 9.96 15.39 15.80
N LYS A 235 9.80 14.97 17.06
CA LYS A 235 10.54 15.56 18.19
C LYS A 235 12.04 15.34 18.06
N ARG A 236 12.46 14.14 17.66
CA ARG A 236 13.89 13.80 17.46
C ARG A 236 14.51 14.63 16.35
N GLU A 237 13.82 14.81 15.23
CA GLU A 237 14.33 15.65 14.13
C GLU A 237 14.50 17.12 14.55
N ASN A 238 13.54 17.66 15.32
CA ASN A 238 13.64 19.03 15.85
C ASN A 238 14.77 19.21 16.87
N THR A 239 15.21 18.16 17.56
CA THR A 239 16.35 18.26 18.50
C THR A 239 17.70 18.21 17.78
N VAL A 240 17.79 17.52 16.64
CA VAL A 240 19.03 17.45 15.84
C VAL A 240 19.28 18.77 15.09
N ALA A 241 18.24 19.46 14.62
CA ALA A 241 18.36 20.76 13.95
C ALA A 241 18.81 21.92 14.87
N VAL A 242 18.83 21.72 16.19
CA VAL A 242 19.27 22.72 17.18
C VAL A 242 20.75 22.53 17.59
N ILE A 243 21.40 21.44 17.16
CA ILE A 243 22.76 21.07 17.58
C ILE A 243 23.80 21.19 16.42
N THR A 244 23.40 21.64 15.24
CA THR A 244 24.30 21.98 14.11
C THR A 244 24.22 23.45 13.77
#